data_AF-A0A0C1RAV2-F1
#
_entry.id   AF-A0A0C1RAV2-F1
#
_cell.length_a   1.000
_cell.length_b   1.000
_cell.length_c   1.000
_cell.angle_alpha   90.00
_cell.angle_beta   90.00
_cell.angle_gamma   90.00
#
_symmetry.space_group_name_H-M   'P 1'
#
loop_
_entity.id
_entity.type
_entity.pdbx_description
1 polymer ?
#
loop_
_entity_poly.entity_id
_entity_poly.type
_entity_poly.pdbx_seq_one_letter_code
_entity_poly.pdbx_strand_id
1 'polypeptide(L)'
;MGRLIGIQSDVGNKRSLNEDFVGYFEEDSMAIYGIADGMGGHNAGEVASKLALEIVIGYIKEHKDEEPEKTLVEAINKANHNVYKHALLN
;
A
#
# COMPACT_ATOMS: atom_id res chain seq x y z
N MET A 1 1.56 -25.04 0.73
CA MET A 1 0.68 -25.09 1.93
C MET A 1 0.32 -23.64 2.20
N GLY A 2 -0.91 -23.22 1.92
CA GLY A 2 -1.29 -21.80 2.00
C GLY A 2 -1.19 -21.28 3.44
N ARG A 3 -0.72 -20.05 3.62
CA ARG A 3 -0.73 -19.39 4.92
C ARG A 3 -2.17 -18.93 5.21
N LEU A 4 -2.61 -19.07 6.46
CA LEU A 4 -3.88 -18.48 6.89
C LEU A 4 -3.62 -17.03 7.28
N ILE A 5 -4.30 -16.08 6.62
CA ILE A 5 -4.18 -14.66 6.90
C ILE A 5 -5.55 -14.11 7.30
N GLY A 6 -5.59 -13.33 8.37
CA GLY A 6 -6.74 -12.51 8.75
C GLY A 6 -6.47 -11.04 8.44
N ILE A 7 -7.39 -10.40 7.73
CA ILE A 7 -7.35 -8.95 7.46
C ILE A 7 -8.62 -8.34 8.02
N GLN A 8 -8.45 -7.31 8.84
CA GLN A 8 -9.55 -6.52 9.38
C GLN A 8 -9.12 -5.06 9.48
N SER A 9 -10.01 -4.17 9.07
CA SER A 9 -9.89 -2.72 9.23
C SER A 9 -11.28 -2.16 9.55
N ASP A 10 -11.33 -1.12 10.36
CA ASP A 10 -12.57 -0.53 10.86
C ASP A 10 -12.44 1.00 10.86
N VAL A 11 -13.49 1.71 10.46
CA VAL A 11 -13.51 3.18 10.41
C VAL A 11 -13.45 3.81 11.81
N GLY A 12 -13.80 3.04 12.84
CA GLY A 12 -13.95 3.49 14.22
C GLY A 12 -15.20 4.36 14.42
N ASN A 13 -15.32 4.90 15.63
CA ASN A 13 -16.53 5.60 16.06
C ASN A 13 -16.58 7.10 15.72
N LYS A 14 -15.53 7.64 15.09
CA LYS A 14 -15.32 9.10 14.98
C LYS A 14 -15.21 9.61 13.54
N ARG A 15 -14.62 8.84 12.64
CA ARG A 15 -14.45 9.26 11.24
C ARG A 15 -15.66 8.83 10.42
N SER A 16 -15.97 9.59 9.38
CA SER A 16 -16.99 9.25 8.38
C SER A 16 -16.46 8.33 7.28
N LEU A 17 -15.14 8.25 7.13
CA LEU A 17 -14.46 7.48 6.10
C LEU A 17 -13.24 6.80 6.70
N ASN A 18 -12.99 5.56 6.28
CA ASN A 18 -11.79 4.82 6.65
C ASN A 18 -10.69 5.14 5.64
N GLU A 19 -9.61 5.77 6.11
CA GLU A 19 -8.45 6.13 5.29
C GLU A 19 -7.33 5.08 5.41
N ASP A 20 -7.53 4.03 6.21
CA ASP A 20 -6.64 2.88 6.29
C ASP A 20 -6.84 1.97 5.07
N PHE A 21 -5.74 1.43 4.56
CA PHE A 21 -5.77 0.39 3.55
C PHE A 21 -4.84 -0.76 3.92
N VAL A 22 -5.30 -2.00 3.67
CA VAL A 22 -4.51 -3.22 3.84
C VAL A 22 -4.36 -3.88 2.48
N GLY A 23 -3.12 -4.11 2.07
CA GLY A 23 -2.77 -4.80 0.83
C GLY A 23 -1.87 -5.99 1.11
N TYR A 24 -2.00 -7.05 0.32
CA TYR A 24 -1.13 -8.21 0.43
C TYR A 24 -0.91 -8.88 -0.93
N PHE A 25 0.18 -9.63 -1.01
CA PHE A 25 0.50 -10.52 -2.11
C PHE A 25 1.22 -11.75 -1.57
N GLU A 26 0.84 -12.94 -2.03
CA GLU A 26 1.50 -14.19 -1.69
C GLU A 26 1.76 -15.02 -2.94
N GLU A 27 2.96 -15.59 -3.00
CA GLU A 27 3.36 -16.68 -3.87
C GLU A 27 4.23 -17.67 -3.07
N ASP A 28 4.57 -18.82 -3.66
CA ASP A 28 5.24 -19.91 -2.93
C ASP A 28 6.60 -19.48 -2.31
N SER A 29 7.32 -18.56 -2.95
CA SER A 29 8.64 -18.07 -2.55
C SER A 29 8.61 -16.76 -1.76
N MET A 30 7.49 -16.01 -1.79
CA MET A 30 7.46 -14.64 -1.30
C MET A 30 6.08 -14.26 -0.78
N ALA A 31 6.05 -13.49 0.31
CA ALA A 31 4.83 -12.85 0.78
C ALA A 31 5.11 -11.39 1.17
N ILE A 32 4.17 -10.52 0.85
CA ILE A 32 4.19 -9.10 1.16
C ILE A 32 2.87 -8.78 1.85
N TYR A 33 2.95 -8.11 2.99
CA TYR A 33 1.80 -7.56 3.69
C TYR A 33 2.11 -6.11 3.99
N GLY A 34 1.17 -5.23 3.65
CA GLY A 34 1.34 -3.80 3.83
C GLY A 34 0.09 -3.18 4.45
N ILE A 35 0.33 -2.22 5.32
CA ILE A 35 -0.69 -1.32 5.87
C ILE A 35 -0.30 0.11 5.53
N ALA A 36 -1.28 0.94 5.21
CA ALA A 36 -1.09 2.38 4.99
C ALA A 36 -2.25 3.14 5.63
N ASP A 37 -1.92 4.17 6.40
CA ASP A 37 -2.87 5.11 7.01
C ASP A 37 -2.83 6.41 6.20
N GLY A 38 -3.94 6.76 5.57
CA GLY A 38 -4.10 8.02 4.86
C GLY A 38 -4.24 9.18 5.84
N MET A 39 -3.42 10.23 5.68
CA MET A 39 -3.46 11.38 6.58
C MET A 39 -4.79 12.15 6.46
N GLY A 40 -5.66 12.00 7.46
CA GLY A 40 -6.92 12.73 7.53
C GLY A 40 -6.77 14.25 7.63
N GLY A 41 -7.73 14.99 7.06
CA GLY A 41 -7.74 16.46 7.01
C GLY A 41 -7.25 17.04 5.68
N HIS A 42 -6.72 16.22 4.77
CA HIS A 42 -6.56 16.52 3.35
C HIS A 42 -7.62 15.77 2.54
N ASN A 43 -7.91 16.22 1.31
CA ASN A 43 -8.83 15.48 0.44
C ASN A 43 -8.25 14.10 0.10
N ALA A 44 -9.08 13.06 0.19
CA ALA A 44 -8.84 11.73 -0.38
C ALA A 44 -7.71 10.89 0.27
N GLY A 45 -7.61 10.86 1.60
CA GLY A 45 -6.64 10.00 2.31
C GLY A 45 -6.79 8.51 2.01
N GLU A 46 -8.02 8.04 1.82
CA GLU A 46 -8.36 6.68 1.39
C GLU A 46 -7.84 6.35 -0.02
N VAL A 47 -7.77 7.35 -0.91
CA VAL A 47 -7.20 7.19 -2.24
C VAL A 47 -5.68 7.11 -2.15
N ALA A 48 -5.07 7.97 -1.32
CA ALA A 48 -3.62 7.99 -1.13
C ALA A 48 -3.08 6.69 -0.53
N SER A 49 -3.70 6.17 0.54
CA SER A 49 -3.28 4.93 1.20
C SER A 49 -3.42 3.72 0.29
N LYS A 50 -4.53 3.62 -0.46
CA LYS A 50 -4.75 2.59 -1.47
C LYS A 50 -3.71 2.65 -2.59
N LEU A 51 -3.53 3.83 -3.20
CA LEU A 51 -2.59 4.02 -4.30
C LEU A 51 -1.16 3.68 -3.89
N ALA A 52 -0.74 4.06 -2.69
CA ALA A 52 0.59 3.77 -2.18
C ALA A 52 0.85 2.25 -2.12
N LEU A 53 -0.05 1.48 -1.51
CA LEU A 53 0.14 0.04 -1.36
C LEU A 53 -0.02 -0.74 -2.66
N GLU A 54 -0.94 -0.34 -3.54
CA GLU A 54 -1.07 -0.96 -4.87
C GLU A 54 0.22 -0.82 -5.68
N ILE A 55 0.85 0.35 -5.64
CA ILE A 55 2.13 0.60 -6.34
C ILE A 55 3.28 -0.17 -5.69
N VAL A 56 3.38 -0.17 -4.36
CA VAL A 56 4.44 -0.90 -3.66
C VAL A 56 4.37 -2.39 -3.99
N ILE A 57 3.19 -3.00 -3.84
CA ILE A 57 2.99 -4.42 -4.13
C ILE A 57 3.23 -4.72 -5.61
N GLY A 58 2.71 -3.88 -6.52
CA GLY A 58 2.92 -4.03 -7.96
C GLY A 58 4.41 -3.98 -8.33
N TYR A 59 5.16 -3.02 -7.79
CA TYR A 59 6.60 -2.89 -8.06
C TYR A 59 7.37 -4.11 -7.57
N ILE A 60 7.13 -4.55 -6.34
CA ILE A 60 7.84 -5.69 -5.78
C ILE A 60 7.52 -6.97 -6.58
N LYS A 61 6.27 -7.16 -7.02
CA LYS A 61 5.91 -8.30 -7.88
C LYS A 61 6.66 -8.32 -9.21
N GLU A 62 6.89 -7.16 -9.81
CA GLU A 62 7.63 -7.01 -11.07
C GLU A 62 9.14 -7.25 -10.91
N HIS A 63 9.69 -7.03 -9.71
CA HIS A 63 11.13 -7.06 -9.42
C HIS A 63 11.48 -8.10 -8.34
N LYS A 64 10.67 -9.16 -8.24
CA LYS A 64 10.76 -10.16 -7.16
C LYS A 64 12.06 -10.99 -7.13
N ASP A 65 12.78 -11.01 -8.25
CA ASP A 65 14.06 -11.71 -8.40
C ASP A 65 15.27 -10.81 -8.08
N GLU A 66 15.02 -9.54 -7.70
CA GLU A 66 16.05 -8.57 -7.31
C GLU A 66 16.33 -8.57 -5.80
N GLU A 67 17.29 -7.74 -5.38
CA GLU A 67 17.66 -7.61 -3.97
C GLU A 67 16.52 -6.95 -3.17
N PRO A 68 15.95 -7.64 -2.16
CA PRO A 68 14.71 -7.20 -1.51
C PRO A 68 14.76 -5.79 -0.88
N GLU A 69 15.87 -5.41 -0.25
CA GLU A 69 15.99 -4.11 0.42
C GLU A 69 15.95 -2.97 -0.62
N LYS A 70 16.73 -3.11 -1.70
CA LYS A 70 16.75 -2.18 -2.81
C LYS A 70 15.37 -2.10 -3.48
N THR A 71 14.75 -3.24 -3.79
CA THR A 71 13.42 -3.27 -4.42
C THR A 71 12.37 -2.58 -3.56
N LEU A 72 12.41 -2.77 -2.23
CA LEU A 72 11.47 -2.10 -1.31
C LEU A 72 11.67 -0.58 -1.30
N VAL A 73 12.92 -0.10 -1.27
CA VAL A 73 13.23 1.34 -1.31
C VAL A 73 12.72 1.97 -2.61
N GLU A 74 12.97 1.32 -3.75
CA GLU A 74 12.49 1.79 -5.05
C GLU A 74 10.96 1.76 -5.15
N ALA A 75 10.31 0.72 -4.62
CA ALA A 75 8.86 0.62 -4.55
C ALA A 75 8.23 1.79 -3.77
N ILE A 76 8.77 2.10 -2.60
CA ILE A 76 8.31 3.21 -1.75
C ILE A 76 8.53 4.56 -2.45
N ASN A 77 9.69 4.76 -3.08
CA ASN A 77 9.96 5.99 -3.83
C ASN A 77 9.01 6.17 -5.02
N LYS A 78 8.72 5.08 -5.75
CA LYS A 78 7.75 5.09 -6.85
C LYS A 78 6.35 5.40 -6.35
N ALA A 79 5.92 4.80 -5.24
CA ALA A 79 4.64 5.09 -4.61
C ALA A 79 4.54 6.57 -4.20
N ASN A 80 5.54 7.10 -3.50
CA ASN A 80 5.59 8.51 -3.10
C ASN A 80 5.47 9.46 -4.30
N HIS A 81 6.23 9.21 -5.37
CA HIS A 81 6.16 10.04 -6.58
C HIS A 81 4.77 10.03 -7.22
N ASN A 82 4.12 8.86 -7.28
CA ASN A 82 2.80 8.73 -7.88
C ASN A 82 1.68 9.32 -7.01
N VAL A 83 1.75 9.15 -5.68
CA VAL A 83 0.81 9.80 -4.75
C VAL A 83 0.93 11.31 -4.85
N TYR A 84 2.16 11.84 -4.86
CA TYR A 84 2.39 13.27 -5.05
C TYR A 84 1.86 13.77 -6.40
N LYS A 85 2.14 13.05 -7.50
CA LYS A 85 1.63 13.38 -8.83
C LYS A 85 0.10 13.35 -8.87
N HIS A 86 -0.54 12.37 -8.23
CA HIS A 86 -1.99 12.26 -8.17
C HIS A 86 -2.59 13.47 -7.43
N ALA A 87 -1.99 13.89 -6.32
CA ALA A 87 -2.41 15.05 -5.53
C ALA A 87 -2.22 16.40 -6.26
N LEU A 88 -1.37 16.48 -7.28
CA LEU A 88 -1.23 17.68 -8.11
C LEU A 88 -2.25 17.77 -9.25
N LEU A 89 -2.84 16.64 -9.64
CA LEU A 89 -3.73 16.53 -10.81
C LEU A 89 -5.22 16.47 -10.45
N ASN A 90 -5.54 16.22 -9.18
CA ASN A 90 -6.90 16.07 -8.64
C ASN A 90 -7.05 16.94 -7.39
#